data_AF-A0AAN6X7R0-F1
#
_entry.id   AF-A0AAN6X7R0-F1
#
_cell.length_a   1.000
_cell.length_b   1.000
_cell.length_c   1.000
_cell.angle_alpha   90.00
_cell.angle_beta   90.00
_cell.angle_gamma   90.00
#
_symmetry.space_group_name_H-M   'P 1'
#
loop_
_entity.id
_entity.type
_entity.pdbx_description
1 polymer ?
#
loop_
_entity_poly.entity_id
_entity_poly.type
_entity_poly.pdbx_seq_one_letter_code
_entity_poly.pdbx_strand_id
1 'polypeptide(L)'
;MTRTPGWSRAFNGEMPRHVDQDVHSAFVEFRAEQEDKCMSVQCIYCQQVRAKNTTRQKQHLLQCAGYLQAHPDVALQASAAADAAAAVAVASSASAGGPSDGSAYGPLPAPHGSHDDPASTADHTNLGFMPNPRINGTPAHGTPGVSRPSLGAPEGTPSAKRQKTKHAPNGGNLPEIPLRDVHAAFVEFRAKDDDKCMSARCKYCNQIRAKNTSRQREHLMVCAGYQHVLKDKIPANSLRHQFDDDDVASSLALPTPILDLDFRMSIRVKPKLNVGPGSFGKTWWVPCIGGQWAGRFGKGTLLPNGQDQQTVVKDLATHIEGTYLMQTNDESPAFITCKMKGWWTGEKDVMERLQDPVAADNVAAHRYLLRVNIELETGDERYADLNRGMWLASGCRRGAEIVYDAYRIG
;
A
#
# COMPACT_ATOMS: atom_id res chain seq x y z
N MET A 1 -50.93 11.96 2.94
CA MET A 1 -50.19 13.22 3.12
C MET A 1 -48.86 12.89 3.82
N THR A 2 -47.90 12.23 3.15
CA THR A 2 -46.76 12.83 2.42
C THR A 2 -45.99 13.90 3.20
N ARG A 3 -44.92 13.50 3.88
CA ARG A 3 -43.67 14.26 3.96
C ARG A 3 -42.47 13.32 3.97
N THR A 4 -41.83 13.21 2.81
CA THR A 4 -40.41 12.84 2.64
C THR A 4 -39.51 13.87 3.33
N PRO A 5 -38.30 13.47 3.73
CA PRO A 5 -37.15 13.91 2.95
C PRO A 5 -36.20 12.76 2.60
N GLY A 6 -35.78 12.70 1.33
CA GLY A 6 -34.45 12.16 1.00
C GLY A 6 -33.40 12.98 1.75
N TRP A 7 -32.22 12.45 2.03
CA TRP A 7 -31.23 12.18 0.99
C TRP A 7 -30.49 10.87 1.25
N SER A 8 -30.45 10.06 0.20
CA SER A 8 -29.47 8.99 0.02
C SER A 8 -28.09 9.61 -0.25
N ARG A 9 -27.06 9.14 0.44
CA ARG A 9 -25.77 8.79 -0.17
C ARG A 9 -24.98 7.89 0.77
N ALA A 10 -24.93 6.61 0.40
CA ALA A 10 -23.80 5.75 0.74
C ALA A 10 -22.54 6.35 0.09
N PHE A 11 -21.44 6.42 0.83
CA PHE A 11 -20.12 6.71 0.26
C PHE A 11 -19.15 5.68 0.84
N ASN A 12 -18.93 4.61 0.08
CA ASN A 12 -17.82 3.66 0.24
C ASN A 12 -17.04 3.66 -1.08
N GLY A 13 -15.72 3.52 -0.97
CA GLY A 13 -14.82 3.29 -2.08
C GLY A 13 -13.74 4.36 -2.15
N GLU A 14 -12.47 3.96 -2.19
CA GLU A 14 -11.35 4.84 -2.51
C GLU A 14 -11.72 5.79 -3.66
N MET A 15 -11.36 7.08 -3.55
CA MET A 15 -11.51 7.98 -4.69
C MET A 15 -10.76 7.36 -5.87
N PRO A 16 -11.39 7.22 -7.05
CA PRO A 16 -10.72 6.66 -8.21
C PRO A 16 -9.44 7.45 -8.47
N ARG A 17 -8.29 6.77 -8.59
CA ARG A 17 -7.06 7.47 -8.96
C ARG A 17 -7.25 8.05 -10.35
N HIS A 18 -6.87 9.32 -10.51
CA HIS A 18 -6.95 9.99 -11.79
C HIS A 18 -5.54 10.17 -12.33
N VAL A 19 -5.37 10.06 -13.66
CA VAL A 19 -4.07 10.26 -14.33
C VAL A 19 -3.40 11.57 -13.90
N ASP A 20 -4.19 12.60 -13.64
CA ASP A 20 -3.70 13.91 -13.17
C ASP A 20 -2.92 13.85 -11.86
N GLN A 21 -3.22 12.89 -10.99
CA GLN A 21 -2.59 12.68 -9.70
C GLN A 21 -1.22 11.98 -9.83
N ASP A 22 -1.05 11.17 -10.88
CA ASP A 22 0.11 10.29 -11.05
C ASP A 22 1.17 10.84 -12.02
N VAL A 23 0.88 11.89 -12.78
CA VAL A 23 1.80 12.47 -13.77
C VAL A 23 3.17 12.85 -13.18
N HIS A 24 3.21 13.27 -11.92
CA HIS A 24 4.48 13.67 -11.28
C HIS A 24 5.23 12.52 -10.62
N SER A 25 4.55 11.40 -10.31
CA SER A 25 5.17 10.20 -9.73
C SER A 25 5.59 9.18 -10.80
N ALA A 26 4.93 9.19 -11.95
CA ALA A 26 5.18 8.26 -13.05
C ALA A 26 6.38 8.62 -13.94
N PHE A 27 7.05 9.75 -13.70
CA PHE A 27 8.16 10.22 -14.52
C PHE A 27 9.36 10.68 -13.69
N VAL A 28 10.56 10.30 -14.12
CA VAL A 28 11.85 10.76 -13.58
C VAL A 28 12.39 11.87 -14.48
N GLU A 29 12.73 13.00 -13.87
CA GLU A 29 13.29 14.14 -14.61
C GLU A 29 14.81 14.03 -14.73
N PHE A 30 15.34 14.29 -15.93
CA PHE A 30 16.78 14.33 -16.16
C PHE A 30 17.12 15.32 -17.28
N ARG A 31 18.39 15.72 -17.35
CA ARG A 31 18.94 16.48 -18.48
C ARG A 31 19.72 15.51 -19.36
N ALA A 32 19.29 15.37 -20.61
CA ALA A 32 19.97 14.49 -21.56
C ALA A 32 21.35 15.06 -21.93
N GLU A 33 21.44 16.37 -22.15
CA GLU A 33 22.70 17.07 -22.40
C GLU A 33 22.81 18.39 -21.60
N GLN A 34 24.04 18.89 -21.42
CA GLN A 34 24.33 20.08 -20.59
C GLN A 34 23.87 21.39 -21.25
N GLU A 35 23.56 21.37 -22.55
CA GLU A 35 23.16 22.53 -23.37
C GLU A 35 21.65 22.56 -23.72
N ASP A 36 20.88 21.54 -23.34
CA ASP A 36 19.44 21.51 -23.63
C ASP A 36 18.68 22.56 -22.81
N LYS A 37 17.98 23.45 -23.52
CA LYS A 37 17.10 24.47 -22.92
C LYS A 37 15.87 23.88 -22.20
N CYS A 38 15.52 22.62 -22.47
CA CYS A 38 14.30 21.98 -21.97
C CYS A 38 14.63 20.72 -21.15
N MET A 39 13.92 20.54 -20.04
CA MET A 39 14.04 19.34 -19.21
C MET A 39 13.40 18.13 -19.91
N SER A 40 14.04 16.97 -19.83
CA SER A 40 13.51 15.69 -20.32
C SER A 40 12.99 14.85 -19.15
N VAL A 41 12.00 14.01 -19.45
CA VAL A 41 11.32 13.14 -18.49
C VAL A 41 11.28 11.72 -19.02
N GLN A 42 11.59 10.75 -18.17
CA GLN A 42 11.53 9.32 -18.47
C GLN A 42 10.35 8.68 -17.73
N CYS A 43 9.48 7.98 -18.44
CA CYS A 43 8.38 7.22 -17.82
C CYS A 43 8.93 5.99 -17.08
N ILE A 44 8.61 5.82 -15.80
CA ILE A 44 9.13 4.69 -14.99
C ILE A 44 8.59 3.33 -15.42
N TYR A 45 7.46 3.31 -16.15
CA TYR A 45 6.75 2.08 -16.52
C TYR A 45 7.15 1.53 -17.89
N CYS A 46 7.59 2.39 -18.82
CA CYS A 46 8.01 1.96 -20.16
C CYS A 46 9.37 2.51 -20.60
N GLN A 47 10.03 3.28 -19.73
CA GLN A 47 11.35 3.88 -19.93
C GLN A 47 11.49 4.83 -21.12
N GLN A 48 10.38 5.25 -21.75
CA GLN A 48 10.40 6.24 -22.83
C GLN A 48 10.75 7.64 -22.34
N VAL A 49 11.68 8.28 -23.03
CA VAL A 49 12.13 9.65 -22.78
C VAL A 49 11.30 10.63 -23.63
N ARG A 50 10.83 11.71 -23.02
CA ARG A 50 10.05 12.77 -23.69
C ARG A 50 10.42 14.14 -23.12
N ALA A 51 10.10 15.22 -23.83
CA ALA A 51 10.21 16.57 -23.28
C ALA A 51 9.18 16.78 -22.14
N LYS A 52 9.55 17.55 -21.11
CA LYS A 52 8.68 17.86 -19.97
C LYS A 52 7.49 18.73 -20.39
N ASN A 53 6.36 18.09 -20.64
CA ASN A 53 5.09 18.74 -20.94
C ASN A 53 3.95 17.93 -20.31
N THR A 54 3.30 18.52 -19.31
CA THR A 54 2.29 17.84 -18.48
C THR A 54 1.12 17.29 -19.29
N THR A 55 0.66 18.00 -20.33
CA THR A 55 -0.42 17.54 -21.20
C THR A 55 -0.02 16.30 -22.00
N ARG A 56 1.19 16.28 -22.56
CA ARG A 56 1.72 15.11 -23.29
C ARG A 56 2.05 13.94 -22.37
N GLN A 57 2.48 14.20 -21.14
CA GLN A 57 2.73 13.16 -20.13
C GLN A 57 1.43 12.45 -19.72
N LYS A 58 0.33 13.20 -19.52
CA LYS A 58 -1.00 12.62 -19.27
C LYS A 58 -1.44 11.71 -20.43
N GLN A 59 -1.31 12.20 -21.66
CA GLN A 59 -1.65 11.43 -22.86
C GLN A 59 -0.79 10.16 -22.97
N HIS A 60 0.48 10.23 -22.60
CA HIS A 60 1.38 9.07 -22.58
C HIS A 60 0.93 8.02 -21.55
N LEU A 61 0.55 8.40 -20.33
CA LEU A 61 0.10 7.45 -19.31
C LEU A 61 -1.17 6.71 -19.73
N LEU A 62 -2.12 7.40 -20.35
CA LEU A 62 -3.33 6.79 -20.92
C LEU A 62 -3.06 5.77 -22.04
N GLN A 63 -1.85 5.75 -22.61
CA GLN A 63 -1.45 4.86 -23.70
C GLN A 63 -0.29 3.93 -23.29
N CYS A 64 0.19 4.03 -22.04
CA CYS A 64 1.35 3.30 -21.57
C CYS A 64 0.90 1.95 -20.99
N ALA A 65 1.15 0.85 -21.71
CA ALA A 65 0.76 -0.49 -21.29
C ALA A 65 1.29 -0.85 -19.88
N GLY A 66 2.54 -0.51 -19.57
CA GLY A 66 3.13 -0.76 -18.25
C GLY A 66 2.46 0.03 -17.11
N TYR A 67 1.98 1.24 -17.39
CA TYR A 67 1.25 2.05 -16.41
C TYR A 67 -0.18 1.52 -16.22
N LEU A 68 -0.89 1.21 -17.31
CA LEU A 68 -2.25 0.67 -17.26
C LEU A 68 -2.32 -0.72 -16.62
N GLN A 69 -1.27 -1.52 -16.74
CA GLN A 69 -1.17 -2.81 -16.04
C GLN A 69 -0.93 -2.64 -14.53
N ALA A 70 -0.21 -1.59 -14.13
CA ALA A 70 0.03 -1.28 -12.72
C ALA A 70 -1.16 -0.57 -12.04
N HIS A 71 -2.03 0.10 -12.82
CA HIS A 71 -3.19 0.84 -12.34
C HIS A 71 -4.47 0.44 -13.11
N PRO A 72 -5.06 -0.73 -12.79
CA PRO A 72 -6.22 -1.27 -13.51
C PRO A 72 -7.50 -0.44 -13.34
N ASP A 73 -7.61 0.34 -12.27
CA ASP A 73 -8.71 1.29 -12.03
C ASP A 73 -8.71 2.45 -13.04
N VAL A 74 -7.53 2.95 -13.42
CA VAL A 74 -7.36 3.95 -14.47
C VAL A 74 -7.65 3.35 -15.85
N ALA A 75 -7.24 2.10 -16.07
CA ALA A 75 -7.54 1.39 -17.32
C ALA A 75 -9.06 1.19 -17.53
N LEU A 76 -9.79 0.82 -16.47
CA LEU A 76 -11.25 0.68 -16.48
C LEU A 76 -11.98 2.01 -16.73
N GLN A 77 -11.46 3.12 -16.19
CA GLN A 77 -12.01 4.46 -16.45
C GLN A 77 -11.75 4.91 -17.89
N ALA A 78 -10.55 4.64 -18.42
CA ALA A 78 -10.19 4.96 -19.80
C ALA A 78 -11.05 4.16 -20.80
N SER A 79 -11.33 2.87 -20.52
CA SER A 79 -12.22 2.06 -21.34
C SER A 79 -13.68 2.53 -21.24
N ALA A 80 -14.17 2.84 -20.03
CA ALA A 80 -15.53 3.36 -19.85
C ALA A 80 -15.75 4.71 -20.55
N ALA A 81 -14.74 5.59 -20.58
CA ALA A 81 -14.79 6.85 -21.33
C ALA A 81 -14.78 6.61 -22.86
N ALA A 82 -14.04 5.62 -23.34
CA ALA A 82 -14.03 5.23 -24.75
C ALA A 82 -15.36 4.59 -25.18
N ASP A 83 -15.96 3.74 -24.35
CA ASP A 83 -17.26 3.13 -24.58
C ASP A 83 -18.38 4.17 -24.58
N ALA A 84 -18.32 5.17 -23.69
CA ALA A 84 -19.24 6.30 -23.68
C ALA A 84 -19.11 7.16 -24.94
N ALA A 85 -17.89 7.42 -25.42
CA ALA A 85 -17.64 8.14 -26.67
C ALA A 85 -18.12 7.35 -27.91
N ALA A 86 -17.93 6.02 -27.91
CA ALA A 86 -18.42 5.14 -28.95
C ALA A 86 -19.96 5.07 -28.97
N ALA A 87 -20.61 5.03 -27.80
CA ALA A 87 -22.07 5.06 -27.70
C ALA A 87 -22.67 6.38 -28.22
N VAL A 88 -22.00 7.52 -28.01
CA VAL A 88 -22.40 8.83 -28.55
C VAL A 88 -22.20 8.89 -30.07
N ALA A 89 -21.15 8.26 -30.60
CA ALA A 89 -20.92 8.15 -32.04
C ALA A 89 -21.96 7.24 -32.74
N VAL A 90 -22.33 6.11 -32.11
CA VAL A 90 -23.36 5.20 -32.62
C VAL A 90 -24.75 5.85 -32.56
N ALA A 91 -25.07 6.60 -31.50
CA ALA A 91 -26.31 7.36 -31.40
C ALA A 91 -26.43 8.47 -32.46
N SER A 92 -25.31 9.04 -32.90
CA SER A 92 -25.27 10.05 -33.96
C SER A 92 -25.45 9.46 -35.37
N SER A 93 -25.18 8.16 -35.54
CA SER A 93 -25.41 7.42 -36.80
C SER A 93 -26.81 6.80 -36.93
N ALA A 94 -27.58 6.73 -35.83
CA ALA A 94 -28.89 6.08 -35.79
C ALA A 94 -30.08 7.01 -36.12
N SER A 95 -29.84 8.27 -36.50
CA SER A 95 -30.89 9.26 -36.81
C SER A 95 -31.25 9.39 -38.30
N ALA A 96 -30.83 8.43 -39.15
CA ALA A 96 -31.23 8.39 -40.56
C ALA A 96 -31.77 7.00 -40.94
N GLY A 97 -33.07 6.78 -40.74
CA GLY A 97 -33.78 5.60 -41.21
C GLY A 97 -35.19 5.49 -40.63
N GLY A 98 -36.19 5.89 -41.40
CA GLY A 98 -37.62 5.83 -41.03
C GLY A 98 -38.17 4.39 -40.98
N PRO A 99 -39.39 4.20 -40.42
CA PRO A 99 -39.88 2.89 -40.00
C PRO A 99 -40.66 2.17 -41.12
N SER A 100 -40.61 0.83 -41.11
CA SER A 100 -41.63 -0.03 -41.73
C SER A 100 -41.91 -1.26 -40.88
N ASP A 101 -43.21 -1.48 -40.70
CA ASP A 101 -43.95 -2.55 -40.02
C ASP A 101 -43.43 -3.99 -40.12
N GLY A 102 -43.84 -4.82 -39.13
CA GLY A 102 -44.03 -6.26 -39.37
C GLY A 102 -43.96 -7.21 -38.17
N SER A 103 -45.06 -7.32 -37.43
CA SER A 103 -45.66 -8.52 -36.80
C SER A 103 -44.84 -9.82 -36.53
N ALA A 104 -44.84 -10.18 -35.24
CA ALA A 104 -45.48 -11.37 -34.64
C ALA A 104 -44.89 -12.81 -34.71
N TYR A 105 -45.12 -13.50 -33.57
CA TYR A 105 -45.13 -14.95 -33.27
C TYR A 105 -43.82 -15.65 -32.82
N GLY A 106 -43.86 -16.22 -31.60
CA GLY A 106 -42.88 -17.19 -31.03
C GLY A 106 -43.06 -18.61 -31.59
N PRO A 107 -42.70 -19.72 -30.89
CA PRO A 107 -42.06 -19.90 -29.58
C PRO A 107 -40.88 -20.94 -29.57
N LEU A 108 -40.33 -21.21 -28.37
CA LEU A 108 -39.39 -22.29 -28.00
C LEU A 108 -39.88 -23.70 -28.39
N PRO A 109 -38.99 -24.73 -28.55
CA PRO A 109 -38.57 -25.57 -27.41
C PRO A 109 -37.12 -26.12 -27.45
N ALA A 110 -36.64 -26.59 -26.28
CA ALA A 110 -35.43 -27.41 -26.06
C ALA A 110 -35.78 -28.93 -26.16
N PRO A 111 -35.00 -29.88 -25.60
CA PRO A 111 -33.60 -30.33 -25.82
C PRO A 111 -33.53 -31.88 -26.12
N HIS A 112 -32.34 -32.46 -26.37
CA HIS A 112 -31.93 -33.87 -26.09
C HIS A 112 -30.52 -34.09 -26.70
N GLY A 113 -29.48 -34.54 -25.99
CA GLY A 113 -29.12 -35.93 -25.59
C GLY A 113 -27.73 -36.21 -26.23
N SER A 114 -26.62 -36.53 -25.55
CA SER A 114 -26.23 -37.68 -24.70
C SER A 114 -25.08 -38.47 -25.38
N HIS A 115 -24.12 -38.98 -24.58
CA HIS A 115 -23.13 -40.06 -24.87
C HIS A 115 -21.94 -39.72 -25.80
N ASP A 116 -20.68 -40.19 -25.65
CA ASP A 116 -19.97 -41.15 -24.78
C ASP A 116 -18.44 -40.88 -24.89
N ASP A 117 -17.67 -41.18 -23.83
CA ASP A 117 -16.21 -41.44 -23.80
C ASP A 117 -15.94 -42.93 -24.21
N PRO A 118 -14.72 -43.47 -24.52
CA PRO A 118 -13.42 -43.16 -23.87
C PRO A 118 -12.08 -43.38 -24.67
N ALA A 119 -10.99 -42.95 -24.01
CA ALA A 119 -9.64 -43.56 -23.89
C ALA A 119 -8.59 -43.65 -25.05
N SER A 120 -7.45 -43.01 -24.74
CA SER A 120 -6.04 -43.44 -24.89
C SER A 120 -5.32 -43.33 -26.25
N THR A 121 -4.21 -42.58 -26.27
CA THR A 121 -2.85 -43.07 -26.57
C THR A 121 -1.82 -41.94 -26.45
N ALA A 122 -0.63 -42.30 -25.97
CA ALA A 122 0.55 -41.45 -25.86
C ALA A 122 1.23 -41.27 -27.23
N ASP A 123 1.92 -40.15 -27.46
CA ASP A 123 3.37 -40.14 -27.68
C ASP A 123 3.96 -38.74 -27.88
N HIS A 124 5.26 -38.67 -27.64
CA HIS A 124 6.10 -37.51 -27.38
C HIS A 124 6.85 -36.98 -28.62
N THR A 125 7.15 -35.67 -28.65
CA THR A 125 8.36 -35.04 -29.24
C THR A 125 8.50 -33.63 -28.60
N ASN A 126 9.34 -33.38 -27.60
CA ASN A 126 10.79 -33.15 -27.58
C ASN A 126 11.31 -32.00 -28.47
N LEU A 127 11.70 -30.89 -27.82
CA LEU A 127 12.90 -30.10 -28.16
C LEU A 127 13.49 -29.54 -26.86
N GLY A 128 14.62 -30.12 -26.44
CA GLY A 128 15.50 -29.56 -25.42
C GLY A 128 16.58 -28.66 -26.03
N PHE A 129 17.19 -27.83 -25.18
CA PHE A 129 18.60 -27.44 -25.34
C PHE A 129 19.23 -27.28 -23.94
N MET A 130 20.37 -27.92 -23.78
CA MET A 130 21.12 -28.15 -22.54
C MET A 130 22.20 -27.07 -22.27
N PRO A 131 22.79 -27.05 -21.06
CA PRO A 131 23.70 -26.01 -20.56
C PRO A 131 25.18 -26.37 -20.81
N ASN A 132 26.09 -25.39 -20.66
CA ASN A 132 27.54 -25.60 -20.78
C ASN A 132 28.28 -25.29 -19.47
N PRO A 133 29.18 -26.17 -18.97
CA PRO A 133 29.93 -25.99 -17.72
C PRO A 133 31.42 -25.63 -17.87
N ARG A 134 31.94 -25.00 -16.79
CA ARG A 134 33.30 -24.97 -16.19
C ARG A 134 34.55 -25.39 -16.98
N ILE A 135 35.63 -24.61 -16.80
CA ILE A 135 37.01 -25.12 -16.63
C ILE A 135 37.73 -24.40 -15.46
N ASN A 136 38.42 -25.19 -14.64
CA ASN A 136 39.26 -24.88 -13.47
C ASN A 136 40.67 -24.35 -13.85
N GLY A 137 41.33 -23.68 -12.89
CA GLY A 137 42.80 -23.58 -12.85
C GLY A 137 43.38 -22.71 -11.72
N THR A 138 43.93 -23.34 -10.69
CA THR A 138 44.85 -22.83 -9.64
C THR A 138 45.92 -23.92 -9.41
N PRO A 139 47.00 -23.77 -8.60
CA PRO A 139 47.61 -22.61 -7.89
C PRO A 139 49.17 -22.54 -8.02
N ALA A 140 49.84 -21.52 -7.44
CA ALA A 140 51.21 -21.65 -6.92
C ALA A 140 51.59 -20.56 -5.88
N HIS A 141 52.43 -20.98 -4.93
CA HIS A 141 52.91 -20.34 -3.69
C HIS A 141 54.01 -19.26 -3.85
N GLY A 142 54.19 -18.42 -2.80
CA GLY A 142 55.51 -17.85 -2.44
C GLY A 142 55.49 -16.50 -1.69
N THR A 143 55.82 -16.51 -0.39
CA THR A 143 55.94 -15.38 0.57
C THR A 143 57.34 -14.69 0.53
N PRO A 144 57.78 -13.88 1.53
CA PRO A 144 57.40 -12.49 1.87
C PRO A 144 58.61 -11.51 1.92
N GLY A 145 58.38 -10.19 1.97
CA GLY A 145 59.46 -9.18 2.09
C GLY A 145 59.11 -7.91 2.87
N VAL A 146 59.65 -7.84 4.09
CA VAL A 146 59.91 -6.72 5.04
C VAL A 146 60.28 -5.40 4.31
N SER A 147 59.83 -4.17 4.63
CA SER A 147 60.29 -3.29 5.75
C SER A 147 59.63 -1.88 5.68
N ARG A 148 59.33 -1.27 6.84
CA ARG A 148 59.01 0.16 7.13
C ARG A 148 60.27 1.08 6.97
N PRO A 149 60.24 2.39 7.32
CA PRO A 149 59.31 3.51 7.06
C PRO A 149 60.07 4.79 6.56
N SER A 150 59.39 5.94 6.43
CA SER A 150 59.81 7.27 6.99
C SER A 150 59.71 8.50 6.05
N LEU A 151 59.01 9.52 6.56
CA LEU A 151 59.26 10.97 6.57
C LEU A 151 59.62 11.75 5.28
N GLY A 152 58.90 12.87 5.07
CA GLY A 152 59.49 14.08 4.48
C GLY A 152 58.56 14.93 3.60
N ALA A 153 57.86 15.89 4.20
CA ALA A 153 57.44 17.12 3.52
C ALA A 153 58.62 18.12 3.52
N PRO A 154 58.62 19.15 2.64
CA PRO A 154 58.29 20.50 3.11
C PRO A 154 57.47 21.34 2.10
N GLU A 155 56.44 22.04 2.57
CA GLU A 155 56.30 23.50 2.71
C GLU A 155 56.06 24.32 1.43
N GLY A 156 54.85 24.91 1.40
CA GLY A 156 54.50 26.13 0.68
C GLY A 156 53.30 26.76 1.39
N THR A 157 53.54 27.83 2.15
CA THR A 157 52.60 28.48 3.07
C THR A 157 51.52 29.35 2.37
N PRO A 158 50.37 29.58 3.03
CA PRO A 158 49.15 30.14 2.42
C PRO A 158 48.93 31.64 2.73
N SER A 159 48.12 32.31 1.90
CA SER A 159 47.60 33.66 2.19
C SER A 159 46.23 33.60 2.86
N ALA A 160 46.10 34.35 3.96
CA ALA A 160 44.96 34.42 4.87
C ALA A 160 43.79 35.27 4.36
N LYS A 161 42.56 34.93 4.78
CA LYS A 161 41.56 35.92 5.24
C LYS A 161 40.39 35.30 6.02
N ARG A 162 40.30 35.77 7.28
CA ARG A 162 39.12 36.03 8.14
C ARG A 162 38.24 34.86 8.63
N GLN A 163 38.57 34.48 9.86
CA GLN A 163 37.76 33.81 10.87
C GLN A 163 36.55 34.65 11.30
N LYS A 164 35.37 34.03 11.43
CA LYS A 164 34.22 34.54 12.20
C LYS A 164 33.58 33.40 13.00
N THR A 165 33.84 33.43 14.31
CA THR A 165 33.01 33.07 15.47
C THR A 165 32.11 31.81 15.45
N LYS A 166 32.41 30.90 16.40
CA LYS A 166 31.54 29.84 16.94
C LYS A 166 30.44 30.39 17.87
N HIS A 167 29.43 29.53 18.08
CA HIS A 167 28.23 29.55 18.96
C HIS A 167 26.96 30.13 18.30
N ALA A 168 25.86 29.37 18.19
CA ALA A 168 25.03 28.93 19.30
C ALA A 168 24.33 27.54 19.09
N PRO A 169 23.73 26.95 20.14
CA PRO A 169 23.35 25.53 20.26
C PRO A 169 21.86 25.24 19.98
N ASN A 170 21.54 23.93 19.84
CA ASN A 170 20.23 23.29 19.94
C ASN A 170 19.09 23.82 19.03
N GLY A 171 18.98 23.26 17.82
CA GLY A 171 17.72 23.21 17.08
C GLY A 171 16.87 22.05 17.62
N GLY A 172 15.80 22.40 18.34
CA GLY A 172 14.88 21.46 18.97
C GLY A 172 14.19 20.51 18.00
N ASN A 173 13.75 19.40 18.56
CA ASN A 173 12.92 18.34 18.01
C ASN A 173 11.56 18.88 17.47
N LEU A 174 11.58 19.67 16.39
CA LEU A 174 10.37 20.11 15.70
C LEU A 174 10.28 19.40 14.35
N PRO A 175 9.16 18.75 14.01
CA PRO A 175 9.04 17.93 12.81
C PRO A 175 9.36 18.76 11.55
N GLU A 176 10.31 18.26 10.77
CA GLU A 176 10.75 18.90 9.53
C GLU A 176 9.57 18.96 8.55
N ILE A 177 9.12 20.17 8.19
CA ILE A 177 8.05 20.33 7.20
C ILE A 177 8.48 19.61 5.91
N PRO A 178 7.73 18.58 5.43
CA PRO A 178 8.11 17.81 4.26
C PRO A 178 8.33 18.70 3.03
N LEU A 179 9.34 18.40 2.22
CA LEU A 179 9.66 19.19 1.01
C LEU A 179 8.46 19.34 0.06
N ARG A 180 7.60 18.31 -0.01
CA ARG A 180 6.35 18.35 -0.77
C ARG A 180 5.44 19.48 -0.29
N ASP A 181 5.31 19.66 1.01
CA ASP A 181 4.48 20.71 1.61
C ASP A 181 5.10 22.09 1.41
N VAL A 182 6.44 22.20 1.48
CA VAL A 182 7.15 23.45 1.17
C VAL A 182 6.89 23.87 -0.28
N HIS A 183 7.02 22.95 -1.24
CA HIS A 183 6.74 23.27 -2.65
C HIS A 183 5.25 23.57 -2.89
N ALA A 184 4.34 22.88 -2.21
CA ALA A 184 2.90 23.15 -2.32
C ALA A 184 2.51 24.53 -1.77
N ALA A 185 3.22 25.04 -0.76
CA ALA A 185 2.91 26.30 -0.09
C ALA A 185 3.32 27.56 -0.84
N PHE A 186 4.14 27.45 -1.91
CA PHE A 186 4.64 28.59 -2.67
C PHE A 186 4.23 28.55 -4.13
N VAL A 187 4.00 29.73 -4.71
CA VAL A 187 3.83 29.94 -6.15
C VAL A 187 5.09 30.62 -6.68
N GLU A 188 5.76 29.99 -7.63
CA GLU A 188 6.96 30.54 -8.25
C GLU A 188 6.59 31.47 -9.41
N PHE A 189 7.27 32.60 -9.51
CA PHE A 189 7.09 33.58 -10.59
C PHE A 189 8.39 34.35 -10.84
N ARG A 190 8.50 34.94 -12.03
CA ARG A 190 9.52 35.96 -12.33
C ARG A 190 8.90 37.34 -12.11
N ALA A 191 9.55 38.17 -11.31
CA ALA A 191 9.07 39.54 -11.07
C ALA A 191 9.32 40.44 -12.29
N LYS A 192 10.41 40.19 -13.01
CA LYS A 192 10.72 40.76 -14.33
C LYS A 192 11.32 39.70 -15.24
N ASP A 193 11.16 39.84 -16.56
CA ASP A 193 11.68 38.89 -17.54
C ASP A 193 13.22 38.78 -17.53
N ASP A 194 13.90 39.86 -17.10
CA ASP A 194 15.36 39.96 -17.01
C ASP A 194 15.94 39.49 -15.66
N ASP A 195 15.11 39.08 -14.70
CA ASP A 195 15.59 38.64 -13.39
C ASP A 195 16.27 37.26 -13.49
N LYS A 196 17.54 37.21 -13.09
CA LYS A 196 18.33 35.96 -13.03
C LYS A 196 17.80 34.96 -12.00
N CYS A 197 17.00 35.40 -11.04
CA CYS A 197 16.53 34.60 -9.91
C CYS A 197 15.00 34.49 -9.88
N MET A 198 14.49 33.28 -9.72
CA MET A 198 13.06 33.03 -9.52
C MET A 198 12.62 33.54 -8.14
N SER A 199 11.46 34.21 -8.10
CA SER A 199 10.78 34.59 -6.86
C SER A 199 9.69 33.59 -6.52
N ALA A 200 9.36 33.46 -5.25
CA ALA A 200 8.33 32.57 -4.75
C ALA A 200 7.43 33.32 -3.77
N ARG A 201 6.11 33.28 -4.00
CA ARG A 201 5.09 33.88 -3.14
C ARG A 201 4.48 32.81 -2.25
N CYS A 202 4.48 33.02 -0.93
CA CYS A 202 3.75 32.15 -0.01
C CYS A 202 2.24 32.28 -0.23
N LYS A 203 1.52 31.18 -0.39
CA LYS A 203 0.06 31.16 -0.61
C LYS A 203 -0.76 31.61 0.61
N TYR A 204 -0.16 31.54 1.80
CA TYR A 204 -0.87 31.74 3.07
C TYR A 204 -0.72 33.14 3.67
N CYS A 205 0.39 33.82 3.41
CA CYS A 205 0.62 35.20 3.87
C CYS A 205 0.96 36.17 2.74
N ASN A 206 0.98 35.71 1.49
CA ASN A 206 1.33 36.48 0.29
C ASN A 206 2.73 37.11 0.27
N GLN A 207 3.61 36.80 1.22
CA GLN A 207 4.97 37.32 1.23
C GLN A 207 5.81 36.72 0.10
N ILE A 208 6.57 37.59 -0.57
CA ILE A 208 7.51 37.21 -1.63
C ILE A 208 8.87 36.90 -1.00
N ARG A 209 9.48 35.79 -1.43
CA ARG A 209 10.79 35.31 -1.03
C ARG A 209 11.57 34.87 -2.28
N ALA A 210 12.89 34.85 -2.19
CA ALA A 210 13.70 34.20 -3.22
C ALA A 210 13.41 32.70 -3.25
N LYS A 211 13.46 32.07 -4.44
CA LYS A 211 13.34 30.61 -4.58
C LYS A 211 14.55 29.93 -3.95
N ASN A 212 14.41 29.58 -2.67
CA ASN A 212 15.36 28.81 -1.89
C ASN A 212 14.57 27.96 -0.90
N THR A 213 14.60 26.64 -1.07
CA THR A 213 13.77 25.69 -0.33
C THR A 213 14.01 25.74 1.18
N SER A 214 15.26 25.94 1.61
CA SER A 214 15.59 26.07 3.03
C SER A 214 14.97 27.32 3.66
N ARG A 215 15.05 28.48 2.97
CA ARG A 215 14.46 29.74 3.45
C ARG A 215 12.93 29.74 3.37
N GLN A 216 12.37 29.08 2.36
CA GLN A 216 10.93 28.87 2.23
C GLN A 216 10.39 28.03 3.40
N ARG A 217 11.12 26.98 3.78
CA ARG A 217 10.78 26.15 4.94
C ARG A 217 10.87 26.94 6.25
N GLU A 218 11.92 27.72 6.45
CA GLU A 218 12.07 28.59 7.61
C GLU A 218 10.93 29.61 7.72
N HIS A 219 10.49 30.18 6.59
CA HIS A 219 9.32 31.06 6.55
C HIS A 219 8.03 30.35 7.01
N LEU A 220 7.78 29.12 6.56
CA LEU A 220 6.56 28.39 6.91
C LEU A 220 6.45 28.09 8.41
N MET A 221 7.58 27.92 9.11
CA MET A 221 7.59 27.73 10.56
C MET A 221 7.03 28.92 11.34
N VAL A 222 7.13 30.14 10.80
CA VAL A 222 6.67 31.38 11.45
C VAL A 222 5.52 32.05 10.70
N CYS A 223 5.03 31.44 9.62
CA CYS A 223 3.96 32.00 8.80
C CYS A 223 2.61 31.75 9.49
N ALA A 224 2.02 32.79 10.08
CA ALA A 224 0.73 32.69 10.80
C ALA A 224 -0.35 31.95 9.99
N GLY A 225 -0.51 32.27 8.69
CA GLY A 225 -1.48 31.60 7.83
C GLY A 225 -1.18 30.12 7.55
N TYR A 226 0.08 29.68 7.63
CA TYR A 226 0.46 28.27 7.44
C TYR A 226 0.49 27.50 8.75
N GLN A 227 0.74 28.17 9.88
CA GLN A 227 0.65 27.56 11.20
C GLN A 227 -0.75 27.03 11.50
N HIS A 228 -1.82 27.72 11.06
CA HIS A 228 -3.18 27.18 11.11
C HIS A 228 -3.32 25.89 10.29
N VAL A 229 -2.76 25.84 9.08
CA VAL A 229 -2.78 24.64 8.24
C VAL A 229 -1.99 23.48 8.87
N LEU A 230 -0.88 23.77 9.56
CA LEU A 230 -0.14 22.76 10.31
C LEU A 230 -0.97 22.22 11.48
N LYS A 231 -1.68 23.09 12.22
CA LYS A 231 -2.60 22.67 13.28
C LYS A 231 -3.74 21.81 12.75
N ASP A 232 -4.34 22.17 11.61
CA ASP A 232 -5.42 21.40 10.98
C ASP A 232 -4.94 20.02 10.49
N LYS A 233 -3.65 19.91 10.11
CA LYS A 233 -3.04 18.64 9.70
C LYS A 233 -2.76 17.69 10.86
N ILE A 234 -2.81 18.14 12.12
CA ILE A 234 -2.64 17.26 13.29
C ILE A 234 -3.91 16.39 13.39
N PRO A 235 -3.81 15.05 13.26
CA PRO A 235 -4.99 14.19 13.26
C PRO A 235 -5.87 14.33 14.52
N ALA A 236 -5.25 14.63 15.67
CA ALA A 236 -5.95 14.89 16.92
C ALA A 236 -6.95 16.06 16.84
N ASN A 237 -6.67 17.08 16.01
CA ASN A 237 -7.56 18.24 15.86
C ASN A 237 -8.77 17.95 14.97
N SER A 238 -8.75 16.84 14.22
CA SER A 238 -9.91 16.34 13.47
C SER A 238 -10.87 15.50 14.33
N LEU A 239 -10.53 15.23 15.60
CA LEU A 239 -11.41 14.51 16.51
C LEU A 239 -12.66 15.32 16.84
N ARG A 240 -13.76 14.62 17.12
CA ARG A 240 -15.04 15.26 17.49
C ARG A 240 -14.94 16.11 18.76
N HIS A 241 -14.04 15.75 19.66
CA HIS A 241 -13.74 16.46 20.88
C HIS A 241 -12.27 16.88 20.81
N GLN A 242 -12.02 18.18 20.99
CA GLN A 242 -10.71 18.79 20.82
C GLN A 242 -10.15 19.21 22.18
N PHE A 243 -8.82 19.32 22.24
CA PHE A 243 -8.13 19.93 23.39
C PHE A 243 -8.29 21.45 23.34
N ASP A 244 -8.18 22.10 24.50
CA ASP A 244 -8.13 23.56 24.58
C ASP A 244 -6.90 24.09 23.82
N ASP A 245 -7.03 25.28 23.21
CA ASP A 245 -5.99 25.87 22.34
C ASP A 245 -4.64 26.10 23.05
N ASP A 246 -4.67 26.26 24.37
CA ASP A 246 -3.51 26.50 25.21
C ASP A 246 -2.81 25.19 25.65
N ASP A 247 -3.43 24.03 25.43
CA ASP A 247 -2.87 22.73 25.77
C ASP A 247 -1.82 22.30 24.73
N VAL A 248 -0.68 21.80 25.20
CA VAL A 248 0.37 21.23 24.35
C VAL A 248 -0.19 20.10 23.47
N ALA A 249 -1.17 19.34 23.95
CA ALA A 249 -1.81 18.27 23.19
C ALA A 249 -2.50 18.76 21.90
N SER A 250 -2.98 20.01 21.85
CA SER A 250 -3.61 20.61 20.65
C SER A 250 -2.60 20.93 19.53
N SER A 251 -1.32 21.08 19.89
CA SER A 251 -0.25 21.52 18.98
C SER A 251 0.83 20.47 18.74
N LEU A 252 0.83 19.38 19.50
CA LEU A 252 1.78 18.27 19.36
C LEU A 252 1.38 17.35 18.21
N ALA A 253 2.17 17.38 17.14
CA ALA A 253 2.05 16.41 16.04
C ALA A 253 2.83 15.13 16.36
N LEU A 254 2.12 14.01 16.50
CA LEU A 254 2.73 12.68 16.63
C LEU A 254 2.86 12.01 15.26
N PRO A 255 3.91 11.19 15.03
CA PRO A 255 4.01 10.39 13.81
C PRO A 255 2.81 9.44 13.72
N THR A 256 2.14 9.45 12.58
CA THR A 256 1.02 8.53 12.32
C THR A 256 1.58 7.15 12.02
N PRO A 257 1.17 6.09 12.75
CA PRO A 257 1.63 4.74 12.48
C PRO A 257 1.21 4.29 11.08
N ILE A 258 2.11 3.58 10.40
CA ILE A 258 1.87 3.06 9.05
C ILE A 258 1.59 1.56 9.14
N LEU A 259 0.74 1.05 8.25
CA LEU A 259 0.42 -0.37 8.15
C LEU A 259 0.99 -0.95 6.85
N ASP A 260 2.01 -1.79 6.98
CA ASP A 260 2.67 -2.46 5.86
C ASP A 260 2.34 -3.94 5.83
N LEU A 261 1.78 -4.45 4.72
CA LEU A 261 1.53 -5.90 4.56
C LEU A 261 2.84 -6.67 4.72
N ASP A 262 2.91 -7.52 5.74
CA ASP A 262 4.15 -8.18 6.15
C ASP A 262 4.08 -9.69 5.95
N PHE A 263 2.97 -10.33 6.33
CA PHE A 263 2.76 -11.76 6.07
C PHE A 263 1.28 -12.11 5.95
N ARG A 264 1.00 -13.23 5.27
CA ARG A 264 -0.31 -13.89 5.20
C ARG A 264 -0.21 -15.26 5.83
N MET A 265 -1.24 -15.66 6.58
CA MET A 265 -1.39 -17.03 7.05
C MET A 265 -2.76 -17.60 6.70
N SER A 266 -2.77 -18.88 6.35
CA SER A 266 -3.94 -19.70 6.09
C SER A 266 -3.96 -20.82 7.13
N ILE A 267 -4.99 -20.82 7.96
CA ILE A 267 -5.15 -21.70 9.12
C ILE A 267 -6.28 -22.68 8.80
N ARG A 268 -5.97 -23.98 8.78
CA ARG A 268 -6.98 -25.03 8.65
C ARG A 268 -7.44 -25.45 10.04
N VAL A 269 -8.76 -25.57 10.20
CA VAL A 269 -9.38 -25.83 11.51
C VAL A 269 -10.34 -27.02 11.45
N LYS A 270 -10.56 -27.63 12.61
CA LYS A 270 -11.66 -28.59 12.83
C LYS A 270 -12.99 -27.86 13.07
N PRO A 271 -14.13 -28.58 13.00
CA PRO A 271 -15.40 -28.06 13.49
C PRO A 271 -15.28 -27.54 14.93
N LYS A 272 -15.98 -26.44 15.22
CA LYS A 272 -16.00 -25.81 16.54
C LYS A 272 -16.58 -26.75 17.59
N LEU A 273 -15.92 -26.88 18.73
CA LEU A 273 -16.39 -27.63 19.89
C LEU A 273 -17.07 -26.67 20.86
N ASN A 274 -18.28 -27.00 21.30
CA ASN A 274 -19.01 -26.17 22.25
C ASN A 274 -18.45 -26.39 23.65
N VAL A 275 -17.81 -25.37 24.23
CA VAL A 275 -17.35 -25.40 25.63
C VAL A 275 -18.50 -25.10 26.57
N GLY A 276 -19.44 -24.25 26.14
CA GLY A 276 -20.63 -23.86 26.91
C GLY A 276 -20.64 -22.37 27.28
N PRO A 277 -21.53 -21.96 28.18
CA PRO A 277 -21.58 -20.58 28.67
C PRO A 277 -20.36 -20.29 29.54
N GLY A 278 -19.55 -19.31 29.13
CA GLY A 278 -18.49 -18.72 29.93
C GLY A 278 -18.93 -17.40 30.55
N SER A 279 -18.08 -16.81 31.38
CA SER A 279 -18.37 -15.57 32.13
C SER A 279 -18.75 -14.37 31.25
N PHE A 280 -18.36 -14.36 29.97
CA PHE A 280 -18.56 -13.25 29.05
C PHE A 280 -19.47 -13.59 27.84
N GLY A 281 -19.89 -14.85 27.69
CA GLY A 281 -20.62 -15.29 26.51
C GLY A 281 -20.47 -16.79 26.25
N LYS A 282 -21.03 -17.27 25.13
CA LYS A 282 -20.90 -18.68 24.75
C LYS A 282 -19.52 -18.92 24.14
N THR A 283 -18.78 -19.87 24.72
CA THR A 283 -17.40 -20.16 24.33
C THR A 283 -17.35 -21.38 23.42
N TRP A 284 -16.53 -21.27 22.38
CA TRP A 284 -16.22 -22.32 21.43
C TRP A 284 -14.73 -22.53 21.34
N TRP A 285 -14.32 -23.78 21.21
CA TRP A 285 -12.94 -24.18 20.99
C TRP A 285 -12.77 -24.63 19.54
N VAL A 286 -11.81 -24.05 18.83
CA VAL A 286 -11.58 -24.30 17.40
C VAL A 286 -10.15 -24.83 17.21
N PRO A 287 -9.96 -26.15 17.10
CA PRO A 287 -8.64 -26.74 16.95
C PRO A 287 -7.99 -26.41 15.60
N CYS A 288 -6.73 -25.99 15.61
CA CYS A 288 -5.90 -25.91 14.41
C CYS A 288 -5.42 -27.31 14.02
N ILE A 289 -5.52 -27.65 12.73
CA ILE A 289 -4.96 -28.88 12.15
C ILE A 289 -3.80 -28.59 11.20
N GLY A 290 -3.27 -27.39 11.29
CA GLY A 290 -2.12 -26.89 10.54
C GLY A 290 -2.51 -25.83 9.52
N GLY A 291 -1.63 -25.57 8.57
CA GLY A 291 -1.81 -24.46 7.65
C GLY A 291 -0.49 -24.04 7.03
N GLN A 292 -0.49 -22.90 6.36
CA GLN A 292 0.69 -22.32 5.73
C GLN A 292 0.75 -20.82 5.96
N TRP A 293 1.96 -20.28 5.95
CA TRP A 293 2.18 -18.85 6.02
C TRP A 293 3.33 -18.44 5.12
N ALA A 294 3.29 -17.20 4.64
CA ALA A 294 4.32 -16.59 3.83
C ALA A 294 4.36 -15.08 4.08
N GLY A 295 5.56 -14.51 4.17
CA GLY A 295 5.76 -13.10 4.46
C GLY A 295 7.17 -12.62 4.13
N ARG A 296 7.45 -11.37 4.47
CA ARG A 296 8.74 -10.71 4.18
C ARG A 296 9.91 -11.36 4.90
N PHE A 297 9.67 -11.95 6.07
CA PHE A 297 10.69 -12.63 6.87
C PHE A 297 10.86 -14.12 6.54
N GLY A 298 9.99 -14.72 5.73
CA GLY A 298 10.11 -16.13 5.38
C GLY A 298 8.79 -16.79 5.00
N LYS A 299 8.79 -18.11 4.99
CA LYS A 299 7.61 -18.93 4.74
C LYS A 299 7.68 -20.23 5.52
N GLY A 300 6.53 -20.85 5.74
CA GLY A 300 6.47 -22.02 6.57
C GLY A 300 5.10 -22.64 6.71
N THR A 301 4.98 -23.50 7.71
CA THR A 301 3.74 -24.21 8.05
C THR A 301 3.25 -23.80 9.43
N LEU A 302 1.94 -23.90 9.64
CA LEU A 302 1.37 -23.92 10.98
C LEU A 302 1.30 -25.36 11.46
N LEU A 303 1.68 -25.60 12.70
CA LEU A 303 1.64 -26.91 13.32
C LEU A 303 0.23 -27.21 13.90
N PRO A 304 -0.16 -28.50 13.97
CA PRO A 304 -1.50 -28.93 14.41
C PRO A 304 -1.69 -28.92 15.94
N ASN A 305 -0.98 -28.04 16.64
CA ASN A 305 -1.00 -27.88 18.09
C ASN A 305 -1.60 -26.54 18.53
N GLY A 306 -1.96 -25.68 17.58
CA GLY A 306 -2.64 -24.41 17.84
C GLY A 306 -4.15 -24.55 18.05
N GLN A 307 -4.77 -23.48 18.50
CA GLN A 307 -6.21 -23.38 18.71
C GLN A 307 -6.69 -21.94 18.68
N ASP A 308 -7.98 -21.76 18.51
CA ASP A 308 -8.69 -20.50 18.71
C ASP A 308 -9.85 -20.70 19.70
N GLN A 309 -9.90 -19.82 20.71
CA GLN A 309 -10.99 -19.71 21.65
C GLN A 309 -11.90 -18.56 21.23
N GLN A 310 -13.12 -18.90 20.79
CA GLN A 310 -14.10 -17.93 20.31
C GLN A 310 -15.21 -17.73 21.34
N THR A 311 -15.34 -16.51 21.84
CA THR A 311 -16.39 -16.14 22.81
C THR A 311 -17.43 -15.28 22.12
N VAL A 312 -18.59 -15.86 21.84
CA VAL A 312 -19.74 -15.17 21.25
C VAL A 312 -20.49 -14.42 22.34
N VAL A 313 -20.54 -13.11 22.21
CA VAL A 313 -21.22 -12.20 23.14
C VAL A 313 -22.57 -11.73 22.56
N LYS A 314 -23.18 -10.70 23.16
CA LYS A 314 -24.41 -10.10 22.67
C LYS A 314 -24.28 -9.67 21.20
N ASP A 315 -25.37 -9.78 20.45
CA ASP A 315 -25.47 -9.38 19.04
C ASP A 315 -24.52 -10.16 18.11
N LEU A 316 -24.10 -11.36 18.51
CA LEU A 316 -23.23 -12.28 17.77
C LEU A 316 -21.81 -11.76 17.49
N ALA A 317 -21.44 -10.62 18.08
CA ALA A 317 -20.05 -10.21 18.14
C ALA A 317 -19.23 -11.33 18.81
N THR A 318 -18.08 -11.65 18.24
CA THR A 318 -17.27 -12.78 18.69
C THR A 318 -15.87 -12.29 19.00
N HIS A 319 -15.46 -12.45 20.25
CA HIS A 319 -14.08 -12.23 20.68
C HIS A 319 -13.25 -13.47 20.35
N ILE A 320 -12.02 -13.28 19.88
CA ILE A 320 -11.14 -14.33 19.37
C ILE A 320 -9.85 -14.27 20.16
N GLU A 321 -9.38 -15.42 20.64
CA GLU A 321 -8.06 -15.60 21.24
C GLU A 321 -7.41 -16.85 20.66
N GLY A 322 -6.47 -16.64 19.74
CA GLY A 322 -5.75 -17.68 19.03
C GLY A 322 -4.32 -17.84 19.54
N THR A 323 -3.85 -19.08 19.62
CA THR A 323 -2.43 -19.39 19.84
C THR A 323 -2.01 -20.48 18.87
N TYR A 324 -0.92 -20.22 18.13
CA TYR A 324 -0.41 -21.11 17.10
C TYR A 324 1.10 -21.23 17.19
N LEU A 325 1.63 -22.34 16.68
CA LEU A 325 3.06 -22.52 16.47
C LEU A 325 3.35 -22.57 14.98
N MET A 326 4.17 -21.63 14.52
CA MET A 326 4.64 -21.51 13.15
C MET A 326 6.04 -22.13 13.06
N GLN A 327 6.28 -22.93 12.02
CA GLN A 327 7.58 -23.52 11.72
C GLN A 327 8.08 -22.96 10.38
N THR A 328 9.33 -22.51 10.31
CA THR A 328 9.95 -22.04 9.05
C THR A 328 10.38 -23.20 8.17
N ASN A 329 10.47 -22.96 6.85
CA ASN A 329 10.93 -23.94 5.87
C ASN A 329 12.46 -23.90 5.62
N ASP A 330 13.24 -23.30 6.51
CA ASP A 330 14.69 -23.26 6.36
C ASP A 330 15.30 -24.66 6.58
N GLU A 331 16.57 -24.83 6.20
CA GLU A 331 17.31 -26.08 6.45
C GLU A 331 17.32 -26.45 7.94
N SER A 332 17.51 -25.46 8.81
CA SER A 332 17.29 -25.57 10.26
C SER A 332 16.01 -24.82 10.62
N PRO A 333 14.90 -25.54 10.92
CA PRO A 333 13.62 -24.89 11.20
C PRO A 333 13.67 -24.03 12.47
N ALA A 334 13.19 -22.79 12.37
CA ALA A 334 12.87 -21.97 13.53
C ALA A 334 11.40 -22.15 13.91
N PHE A 335 11.11 -22.01 15.20
CA PHE A 335 9.75 -22.04 15.74
C PHE A 335 9.36 -20.65 16.24
N ILE A 336 8.18 -20.19 15.83
CA ILE A 336 7.65 -18.87 16.16
C ILE A 336 6.26 -19.08 16.74
N THR A 337 6.08 -18.68 17.99
CA THR A 337 4.75 -18.64 18.63
C THR A 337 3.99 -17.45 18.10
N CYS A 338 2.77 -17.66 17.64
CA CYS A 338 1.87 -16.61 17.17
C CYS A 338 0.66 -16.55 18.09
N LYS A 339 0.55 -15.47 18.84
CA LYS A 339 -0.63 -15.16 19.67
C LYS A 339 -1.44 -14.09 18.96
N MET A 340 -2.75 -14.27 18.91
CA MET A 340 -3.64 -13.29 18.33
C MET A 340 -4.86 -13.06 19.22
N LYS A 341 -5.31 -11.81 19.29
CA LYS A 341 -6.55 -11.44 19.97
C LYS A 341 -7.33 -10.48 19.10
N GLY A 342 -8.65 -10.45 19.24
CA GLY A 342 -9.42 -9.44 18.54
C GLY A 342 -10.89 -9.78 18.41
N TRP A 343 -11.49 -9.18 17.39
CA TRP A 343 -12.93 -9.13 17.25
C TRP A 343 -13.38 -9.51 15.85
N TRP A 344 -14.45 -10.27 15.84
CA TRP A 344 -15.25 -10.57 14.68
C TRP A 344 -16.64 -9.97 14.87
N THR A 345 -16.94 -8.97 14.06
CA THR A 345 -18.16 -8.15 14.16
C THR A 345 -18.76 -7.91 12.78
N GLY A 346 -20.06 -7.65 12.73
CA GLY A 346 -20.78 -7.41 11.48
C GLY A 346 -22.27 -7.22 11.75
N GLU A 347 -23.03 -7.01 10.68
CA GLU A 347 -24.49 -7.02 10.76
C GLU A 347 -24.99 -8.40 11.23
N LYS A 348 -26.10 -8.41 11.97
CA LYS A 348 -26.59 -9.62 12.65
C LYS A 348 -26.83 -10.77 11.67
N ASP A 349 -27.47 -10.51 10.54
CA ASP A 349 -27.75 -11.50 9.50
C ASP A 349 -26.48 -12.07 8.87
N VAL A 350 -25.44 -11.24 8.70
CA VAL A 350 -24.12 -11.66 8.22
C VAL A 350 -23.46 -12.58 9.24
N MET A 351 -23.47 -12.19 10.52
CA MET A 351 -22.87 -12.99 11.59
C MET A 351 -23.60 -14.32 11.79
N GLU A 352 -24.92 -14.37 11.66
CA GLU A 352 -25.71 -15.61 11.69
C GLU A 352 -25.30 -16.58 10.58
N ARG A 353 -25.15 -16.08 9.34
CA ARG A 353 -24.68 -16.89 8.21
C ARG A 353 -23.28 -17.44 8.44
N LEU A 354 -22.39 -16.67 9.07
CA LEU A 354 -21.03 -17.11 9.39
C LEU A 354 -20.97 -18.19 10.47
N GLN A 355 -22.03 -18.38 11.26
CA GLN A 355 -22.11 -19.49 12.22
C GLN A 355 -22.41 -20.83 11.56
N ASP A 356 -23.00 -20.83 10.37
CA ASP A 356 -23.27 -22.00 9.53
C ASP A 356 -22.08 -22.24 8.58
N PRO A 357 -21.39 -23.40 8.68
CA PRO A 357 -20.25 -23.72 7.83
C PRO A 357 -20.51 -23.65 6.32
N VAL A 358 -21.72 -23.98 5.85
CA VAL A 358 -22.06 -24.00 4.41
C VAL A 358 -22.37 -22.59 3.92
N ALA A 359 -23.11 -21.82 4.72
CA ALA A 359 -23.45 -20.44 4.35
C ALA A 359 -22.24 -19.51 4.46
N ALA A 360 -21.31 -19.78 5.37
CA ALA A 360 -20.12 -18.95 5.61
C ALA A 360 -19.26 -18.77 4.35
N ASP A 361 -19.15 -19.78 3.49
CA ASP A 361 -18.37 -19.72 2.25
C ASP A 361 -18.88 -18.69 1.23
N ASN A 362 -20.17 -18.35 1.31
CA ASN A 362 -20.81 -17.40 0.41
C ASN A 362 -20.82 -15.96 0.96
N VAL A 363 -20.26 -15.73 2.15
CA VAL A 363 -20.21 -14.41 2.76
C VAL A 363 -18.91 -13.71 2.35
N ALA A 364 -19.04 -12.67 1.53
CA ALA A 364 -17.89 -11.86 1.12
C ALA A 364 -17.21 -11.20 2.33
N ALA A 365 -15.88 -11.26 2.39
CA ALA A 365 -15.09 -10.79 3.53
C ALA A 365 -15.31 -9.30 3.91
N HIS A 366 -15.67 -8.45 2.95
CA HIS A 366 -15.92 -7.02 3.20
C HIS A 366 -17.25 -6.75 3.93
N ARG A 367 -18.12 -7.76 4.09
CA ARG A 367 -19.42 -7.65 4.78
C ARG A 367 -19.30 -7.70 6.31
N TYR A 368 -18.14 -8.08 6.83
CA TYR A 368 -17.86 -8.17 8.25
C TYR A 368 -16.43 -7.72 8.56
N LEU A 369 -16.17 -7.43 9.83
CA LEU A 369 -14.87 -7.04 10.33
C LEU A 369 -14.34 -8.16 11.22
N LEU A 370 -13.44 -8.95 10.66
CA LEU A 370 -12.55 -9.83 11.42
C LEU A 370 -11.20 -9.12 11.53
N ARG A 371 -10.89 -8.60 12.72
CA ARG A 371 -9.67 -7.82 13.01
C ARG A 371 -9.00 -8.34 14.27
N VAL A 372 -7.71 -8.62 14.17
CA VAL A 372 -6.92 -9.14 15.30
C VAL A 372 -5.61 -8.39 15.44
N ASN A 373 -5.13 -8.19 16.67
CA ASN A 373 -3.73 -7.91 16.94
C ASN A 373 -2.97 -9.23 16.98
N ILE A 374 -1.75 -9.24 16.44
CA ILE A 374 -0.87 -10.40 16.45
C ILE A 374 0.45 -10.03 17.12
N GLU A 375 0.92 -10.93 17.97
CA GLU A 375 2.23 -10.90 18.61
C GLU A 375 2.98 -12.18 18.23
N LEU A 376 4.24 -12.01 17.83
CA LEU A 376 5.13 -13.11 17.46
C LEU A 376 6.26 -13.22 18.47
N GLU A 377 6.63 -14.45 18.82
CA GLU A 377 7.69 -14.73 19.78
C GLU A 377 8.54 -15.91 19.32
N THR A 378 9.86 -15.75 19.34
CA THR A 378 10.82 -16.81 18.96
C THR A 378 12.13 -16.68 19.73
N GLY A 379 12.75 -17.82 20.01
CA GLY A 379 14.09 -17.91 20.58
C GLY A 379 15.21 -17.99 19.53
N ASP A 380 14.88 -18.02 18.24
CA ASP A 380 15.88 -18.09 17.16
C ASP A 380 16.38 -16.70 16.80
N GLU A 381 17.70 -16.48 16.92
CA GLU A 381 18.32 -15.17 16.69
C GLU A 381 18.12 -14.63 15.27
N ARG A 382 17.96 -15.51 14.27
CA ARG A 382 17.69 -15.11 12.88
C ARG A 382 16.37 -14.35 12.72
N TYR A 383 15.45 -14.55 13.66
CA TYR A 383 14.11 -14.00 13.68
C TYR A 383 13.86 -13.06 14.87
N ALA A 384 14.91 -12.64 15.58
CA ALA A 384 14.79 -11.84 16.81
C ALA A 384 14.03 -10.51 16.60
N ASP A 385 14.04 -9.95 15.39
CA ASP A 385 13.28 -8.75 15.03
C ASP A 385 11.75 -8.91 15.16
N LEU A 386 11.25 -10.15 15.10
CA LEU A 386 9.83 -10.44 15.26
C LEU A 386 9.36 -10.18 16.71
N ASN A 387 10.22 -10.42 17.69
CA ASN A 387 9.89 -10.24 19.12
C ASN A 387 9.56 -8.79 19.50
N ARG A 388 9.97 -7.83 18.67
CA ARG A 388 9.71 -6.39 18.87
C ARG A 388 8.66 -5.84 17.92
N GLY A 389 8.10 -6.68 17.04
CA GLY A 389 7.08 -6.28 16.10
C GLY A 389 5.68 -6.27 16.71
N MET A 390 4.81 -5.47 16.12
CA MET A 390 3.37 -5.50 16.38
C MET A 390 2.66 -5.55 15.04
N TRP A 391 1.58 -6.33 14.98
CA TRP A 391 0.79 -6.46 13.76
C TRP A 391 -0.69 -6.30 14.04
N LEU A 392 -1.39 -5.68 13.09
CA LEU A 392 -2.85 -5.77 12.96
C LEU A 392 -3.16 -6.64 11.74
N ALA A 393 -4.13 -7.52 11.85
CA ALA A 393 -4.55 -8.36 10.73
C ALA A 393 -6.02 -8.19 10.38
N SER A 394 -6.29 -8.29 9.08
CA SER A 394 -7.63 -8.48 8.53
C SER A 394 -7.81 -9.95 8.20
N GLY A 395 -8.88 -10.55 8.72
CA GLY A 395 -9.19 -11.95 8.46
C GLY A 395 -10.40 -12.17 7.58
N CYS A 396 -10.49 -13.38 7.02
CA CYS A 396 -11.73 -13.93 6.49
C CYS A 396 -11.84 -15.42 6.81
N ARG A 397 -13.07 -15.91 6.94
CA ARG A 397 -13.38 -17.32 7.06
C ARG A 397 -13.80 -17.88 5.70
N ARG A 398 -13.29 -19.06 5.36
CA ARG A 398 -13.64 -19.87 4.19
C ARG A 398 -13.77 -21.33 4.63
N GLY A 399 -14.97 -21.71 5.05
CA GLY A 399 -15.31 -23.08 5.43
C GLY A 399 -14.52 -23.54 6.66
N ALA A 400 -13.63 -24.50 6.44
CA ALA A 400 -12.69 -25.03 7.44
C ALA A 400 -11.32 -24.32 7.43
N GLU A 401 -11.23 -23.15 6.79
CA GLU A 401 -10.02 -22.35 6.70
C GLU A 401 -10.28 -20.91 7.16
N ILE A 402 -9.30 -20.32 7.83
CA ILE A 402 -9.29 -18.91 8.23
C ILE A 402 -8.01 -18.28 7.68
N VAL A 403 -8.15 -17.22 6.89
CA VAL A 403 -7.03 -16.51 6.29
C VAL A 403 -6.87 -15.17 6.97
N TYR A 404 -5.64 -14.80 7.30
CA TYR A 404 -5.28 -13.49 7.83
C TYR A 404 -4.20 -12.82 6.99
N ASP A 405 -4.43 -11.55 6.64
CA ASP A 405 -3.42 -10.62 6.16
C ASP A 405 -2.93 -9.78 7.32
N ALA A 406 -1.67 -9.96 7.72
CA ALA A 406 -1.05 -9.27 8.83
C ALA A 406 -0.19 -8.09 8.33
N TYR A 407 -0.49 -6.92 8.86
CA TYR A 407 0.16 -5.66 8.57
C TYR A 407 1.01 -5.26 9.77
N ARG A 408 2.31 -5.05 9.55
CA ARG A 408 3.22 -4.58 10.58
C ARG A 408 2.96 -3.10 10.84
N ILE A 409 2.95 -2.72 12.12
CA ILE A 409 2.84 -1.34 12.56
C ILE A 409 4.25 -0.72 12.56
N GLY A 410 4.42 0.37 11.80
CA GLY A 410 5.68 1.12 11.66
C GLY A 410 5.73 2.44 12.41
#